data_AF-A0A941E9B7-F1
#
_entry.id   AF-A0A941E9B7-F1
#
_cell.length_a   1.000
_cell.length_b   1.000
_cell.length_c   1.000
_cell.angle_alpha   90.00
_cell.angle_beta   90.00
_cell.angle_gamma   90.00
#
_symmetry.space_group_name_H-M   'P 1'
#
loop_
_entity.id
_entity.type
_entity.pdbx_description
1 polymer ?
#
loop_
_entity_poly.entity_id
_entity_poly.type
_entity_poly.pdbx_seq_one_letter_code
_entity_poly.pdbx_strand_id
1 'polypeptide(L)'
;MVDPPRRLAAALAGAGAVLCVLGWYQISGQPTVPQQLPYLASATIPGAALLIVGLALALRTPWPRRASAPRGAAGSRAEAAPSGRTGLWRVPDGRYLHVAQCPLLDGRTDLLPAPEPGGEAGALRPCPLCRAGVED
;
A
#
# COMPACT_ATOMS: atom_id res chain seq x y z
N MET A 1 -10.47 0.70 15.84
CA MET A 1 -9.46 -0.04 16.63
C MET A 1 -8.26 -0.24 15.72
N VAL A 2 -7.17 0.52 15.90
CA VAL A 2 -5.98 0.44 15.02
C VAL A 2 -5.34 -0.95 15.14
N ASP A 3 -5.05 -1.59 14.01
CA ASP A 3 -4.49 -2.94 13.95
C ASP A 3 -3.18 -3.03 14.75
N PRO A 4 -2.99 -4.09 15.57
CA PRO A 4 -1.76 -4.28 16.35
C PRO A 4 -0.46 -4.16 15.53
N PRO A 5 -0.33 -4.70 14.30
CA PRO A 5 0.89 -4.53 13.49
C PRO A 5 1.13 -3.07 13.07
N ARG A 6 0.06 -2.29 12.86
CA ARG A 6 0.18 -0.86 12.49
C ARG A 6 0.65 -0.01 13.67
N ARG A 7 0.19 -0.32 14.88
CA ARG A 7 0.67 0.35 16.11
C ARG A 7 2.15 0.08 16.34
N LEU A 8 2.58 -1.17 16.16
CA LEU A 8 3.99 -1.55 16.28
C LEU A 8 4.85 -0.83 15.23
N ALA A 9 4.43 -0.81 13.97
CA ALA A 9 5.12 -0.10 12.90
C ALA A 9 5.29 1.40 13.22
N ALA A 10 4.20 2.05 13.63
CA ALA A 10 4.21 3.46 14.01
C ALA A 10 5.07 3.72 15.25
N ALA A 11 5.02 2.83 16.26
CA ALA A 11 5.83 2.95 17.46
C ALA A 11 7.33 2.82 17.17
N LEU A 12 7.73 1.85 16.34
CA LEU A 12 9.14 1.66 15.95
C LEU A 12 9.65 2.85 15.14
N ALA A 13 8.88 3.31 14.14
CA ALA A 13 9.26 4.47 13.34
C ALA A 13 9.33 5.75 14.19
N GLY A 14 8.33 5.99 15.03
CA GLY A 14 8.31 7.13 15.94
C GLY A 14 9.47 7.12 16.93
N ALA A 15 9.74 5.98 17.57
CA ALA A 15 10.87 5.82 18.49
C ALA A 15 12.22 6.06 17.80
N GLY A 16 12.41 5.51 16.60
CA GLY A 16 13.62 5.74 15.81
C GLY A 16 13.81 7.22 15.42
N ALA A 17 12.72 7.90 15.02
CA ALA A 17 12.74 9.35 14.71
C ALA A 17 13.20 10.17 15.91
N VAL A 18 12.61 9.89 17.09
CA VAL A 18 12.96 10.56 18.34
C VAL A 18 14.42 10.31 18.70
N LEU A 19 14.91 9.06 18.56
CA LEU A 19 16.32 8.75 18.85
C LEU A 19 17.28 9.53 17.94
N CYS A 20 16.97 9.63 16.64
CA CYS A 20 17.78 10.41 15.70
C CYS A 20 17.82 11.90 16.06
N VAL A 21 16.69 12.48 16.46
CA VAL A 21 16.61 13.88 16.90
C VAL A 21 17.40 14.09 18.19
N LEU A 22 17.25 13.19 19.18
CA LEU A 22 18.00 13.27 20.43
C LEU A 22 19.51 13.14 20.20
N GLY A 23 19.95 12.28 19.27
CA GLY A 23 21.35 12.19 18.87
C GLY A 23 21.90 13.50 18.31
N TRP A 24 21.14 14.14 17.42
CA TRP A 24 21.46 15.46 16.87
C TRP A 24 21.35 16.61 17.89
N TYR A 25 20.61 16.44 18.98
CA TYR A 25 20.58 17.41 20.06
C TYR A 25 21.81 17.27 20.97
N GLN A 26 22.18 16.03 21.33
CA GLN A 26 23.33 15.75 22.22
C GLN A 26 24.67 16.18 21.62
N ILE A 27 24.84 16.05 20.30
CA ILE A 27 26.05 16.52 19.60
C ILE A 27 26.26 18.03 19.75
N SER A 28 25.17 18.81 19.86
CA SER A 28 25.22 20.27 19.95
C SER A 28 25.80 20.77 21.28
N GLY A 29 25.85 19.90 22.30
CA GLY A 29 26.46 20.20 23.60
C GLY A 29 27.95 19.85 23.70
N GLN A 30 28.55 19.24 22.68
CA GLN A 30 29.93 18.76 22.73
C GLN A 30 30.90 19.76 22.05
N PRO A 31 31.96 20.21 22.74
CA PRO A 31 32.83 21.28 22.24
C PRO A 31 33.82 20.83 21.16
N THR A 32 34.05 19.51 21.00
CA THR A 32 35.02 18.98 20.03
C THR A 32 34.46 17.79 19.26
N VAL A 33 34.89 17.64 18.00
CA VAL A 33 34.48 16.52 17.11
C VAL A 33 34.78 15.13 17.70
N PRO A 34 35.93 14.86 18.36
CA PRO A 34 36.17 13.54 18.97
C PRO A 34 35.13 13.15 20.02
N GLN A 35 34.61 14.13 20.77
CA GLN A 35 33.56 13.91 21.77
C GLN A 35 32.17 13.75 21.14
N GLN A 36 31.97 14.20 19.90
CA GLN A 36 30.71 14.10 19.16
C GLN A 36 30.47 12.70 18.57
N LEU A 37 31.53 12.02 18.13
CA LEU A 37 31.45 10.71 17.45
C LEU A 37 30.68 9.63 18.22
N PRO A 38 30.85 9.46 19.56
CA PRO A 38 30.11 8.45 20.31
C PRO A 38 28.60 8.72 20.36
N TYR A 39 28.17 9.98 20.43
CA TYR A 39 26.75 10.36 20.47
C TYR A 39 26.07 10.15 19.11
N LEU A 40 26.77 10.48 18.02
CA LEU A 40 26.32 10.18 16.67
C LEU A 40 26.15 8.67 16.50
N ALA A 41 27.17 7.88 16.80
CA ALA A 41 27.12 6.43 16.62
C ALA A 41 26.02 5.77 17.47
N SER A 42 25.94 6.12 18.76
CA SER A 42 25.02 5.47 19.71
C SER A 42 23.55 5.87 19.53
N ALA A 43 23.24 7.05 19.01
CA ALA A 43 21.85 7.49 18.83
C ALA A 43 21.35 7.37 17.39
N THR A 44 22.17 7.67 16.38
CA THR A 44 21.71 7.64 14.98
C THR A 44 21.69 6.25 14.38
N ILE A 45 22.64 5.36 14.71
CA ILE A 45 22.66 3.98 14.18
C ILE A 45 21.41 3.19 14.64
N PRO A 46 21.11 3.07 15.94
CA PRO A 46 19.88 2.39 16.36
C PRO A 46 18.63 3.16 15.99
N GLY A 47 18.65 4.49 15.99
CA GLY A 47 17.51 5.32 15.55
C GLY A 47 17.13 5.07 14.08
N ALA A 48 18.12 5.06 13.18
CA ALA A 48 17.93 4.76 11.77
C ALA A 48 17.46 3.33 11.54
N ALA A 49 17.99 2.36 12.29
CA ALA A 49 17.54 0.98 12.22
C ALA A 49 16.05 0.84 12.58
N LEU A 50 15.63 1.44 13.71
CA LEU A 50 14.23 1.44 14.14
C LEU A 50 13.31 2.14 13.14
N LEU A 51 13.75 3.27 12.58
CA LEU A 51 13.04 4.00 11.53
C LEU A 51 12.79 3.15 10.30
N ILE A 52 13.84 2.52 9.76
CA ILE A 52 13.77 1.72 8.54
C ILE A 52 12.87 0.50 8.77
N VAL A 53 13.02 -0.19 9.90
CA VAL A 53 12.21 -1.36 10.25
C VAL A 53 10.73 -0.98 10.41
N GLY A 54 10.44 0.12 11.12
CA GLY A 54 9.08 0.61 11.30
C GLY A 54 8.43 1.02 9.97
N LEU A 55 9.17 1.71 9.10
CA LEU A 55 8.69 2.09 7.77
C LEU A 55 8.46 0.88 6.87
N ALA A 56 9.39 -0.07 6.85
CA ALA A 56 9.26 -1.31 6.08
C ALA A 56 8.03 -2.12 6.52
N LEU A 57 7.76 -2.19 7.83
CA LEU A 57 6.57 -2.84 8.37
C LEU A 57 5.30 -2.09 7.97
N ALA A 58 5.30 -0.76 8.03
CA ALA A 58 4.15 0.06 7.61
C ALA A 58 3.82 -0.13 6.13
N LEU A 59 4.85 -0.20 5.26
CA LEU A 59 4.69 -0.40 3.81
C LEU A 59 4.21 -1.82 3.46
N ARG A 60 4.49 -2.81 4.30
CA ARG A 60 3.97 -4.18 4.14
C ARG A 60 2.53 -4.34 4.61
N THR A 61 2.04 -3.44 5.47
CA THR A 61 0.61 -3.46 5.83
C THR A 61 -0.20 -2.78 4.73
N PRO A 62 -1.18 -3.46 4.09
CA PRO A 62 -2.02 -2.83 3.08
C PRO A 62 -2.69 -1.60 3.68
N TRP A 63 -2.52 -0.44 3.04
CA TRP A 63 -3.09 0.82 3.50
C TRP A 63 -4.61 0.69 3.60
N PRO A 64 -5.26 1.07 4.73
CA PRO A 64 -6.70 1.11 4.76
C PRO A 64 -7.10 2.23 3.81
N ARG A 65 -7.59 1.88 2.62
CA ARG A 65 -8.26 2.86 1.77
C ARG A 65 -9.38 3.41 2.64
N ARG A 66 -9.25 4.68 3.07
CA ARG A 66 -10.43 5.43 3.45
C ARG A 66 -11.28 5.37 2.20
N ALA A 67 -12.35 4.59 2.23
CA ALA A 67 -13.40 4.71 1.25
C ALA A 67 -13.66 6.22 1.16
N SER A 68 -13.39 6.79 -0.01
CA SER A 68 -13.86 8.13 -0.30
C SER A 68 -15.37 8.04 -0.12
N ALA A 69 -15.88 8.43 1.06
CA ALA A 69 -17.30 8.53 1.28
C ALA A 69 -17.81 9.43 0.15
N PRO A 70 -18.74 8.97 -0.70
CA PRO A 70 -19.22 9.78 -1.79
C PRO A 70 -19.88 11.01 -1.17
N ARG A 71 -19.18 12.14 -1.23
CA ARG A 71 -19.79 13.44 -0.94
C ARG A 71 -20.65 13.78 -2.15
N GLY A 72 -21.95 13.59 -1.97
CA GLY A 72 -22.98 14.14 -2.83
C GLY A 72 -23.53 13.17 -3.86
N ALA A 73 -24.66 12.54 -3.53
CA ALA A 73 -25.86 12.53 -4.36
C ALA A 73 -26.96 11.81 -3.58
N ALA A 74 -27.86 12.59 -2.99
CA ALA A 74 -29.22 12.11 -2.75
C ALA A 74 -29.84 11.84 -4.12
N GLY A 75 -30.19 10.58 -4.40
CA GLY A 75 -30.92 10.24 -5.62
C GLY A 75 -30.68 8.83 -6.13
N SER A 76 -31.77 8.05 -6.17
CA SER A 76 -31.98 6.78 -6.87
C SER A 76 -31.39 5.49 -6.28
N ARG A 77 -32.33 4.68 -5.77
CA ARG A 77 -32.41 3.22 -5.72
C ARG A 77 -31.09 2.45 -5.86
N ALA A 78 -30.63 1.91 -4.73
CA ALA A 78 -29.69 0.82 -4.68
C ALA A 78 -30.28 -0.40 -5.42
N GLU A 79 -29.95 -0.53 -6.70
CA GLU A 79 -29.89 -1.82 -7.37
C GLU A 79 -28.58 -2.47 -6.88
N ALA A 80 -28.68 -3.61 -6.21
CA ALA A 80 -27.52 -4.36 -5.75
C ALA A 80 -26.60 -4.64 -6.95
N ALA A 81 -25.38 -4.11 -6.90
CA ALA A 81 -24.32 -4.47 -7.84
C ALA A 81 -24.21 -6.01 -7.88
N PRO A 82 -24.06 -6.64 -9.06
CA PRO A 82 -24.08 -8.09 -9.19
C PRO A 82 -22.89 -8.67 -8.42
N SER A 83 -23.18 -9.12 -7.20
CA SER A 83 -22.33 -9.93 -6.35
C SER A 83 -22.33 -11.33 -6.95
N GLY A 84 -21.60 -11.50 -8.05
CA GLY A 84 -21.66 -12.75 -8.82
C GLY A 84 -20.78 -12.79 -10.06
N ARG A 85 -19.91 -11.81 -10.28
CA ARG A 85 -18.95 -11.88 -11.38
C ARG A 85 -17.90 -12.95 -11.04
N THR A 86 -17.80 -13.97 -11.88
CA THR A 86 -16.77 -15.01 -11.83
C THR A 86 -16.02 -15.03 -13.17
N GLY A 87 -14.86 -15.68 -13.21
CA GLY A 87 -14.02 -15.74 -14.42
C GLY A 87 -13.16 -14.49 -14.69
N LEU A 88 -12.60 -14.45 -15.90
CA LEU A 88 -11.68 -13.39 -16.35
C LEU A 88 -12.41 -12.36 -17.19
N TRP A 89 -12.06 -11.09 -16.96
CA TRP A 89 -12.68 -9.92 -17.55
C TRP A 89 -11.63 -8.99 -18.16
N ARG A 90 -12.03 -8.19 -19.13
CA ARG A 90 -11.22 -7.12 -19.71
C ARG A 90 -12.03 -5.83 -19.83
N VAL A 91 -11.30 -4.74 -19.88
CA VAL A 91 -11.85 -3.42 -20.22
C VAL A 91 -11.81 -3.25 -21.75
N PRO A 92 -12.79 -2.58 -22.37
CA PRO A 92 -12.70 -2.18 -23.78
C PRO A 92 -11.40 -1.39 -24.00
N ASP A 93 -10.68 -1.68 -25.09
CA ASP A 93 -9.37 -1.09 -25.42
C ASP A 93 -8.24 -1.36 -24.40
N GLY A 94 -8.51 -2.16 -23.36
CA GLY A 94 -7.55 -2.56 -22.37
C GLY A 94 -6.60 -3.65 -22.88
N ARG A 95 -5.34 -3.58 -22.44
CA ARG A 95 -4.31 -4.60 -22.75
C ARG A 95 -4.19 -5.70 -21.69
N TYR A 96 -5.08 -5.71 -20.70
CA TYR A 96 -4.96 -6.55 -19.52
C TYR A 96 -6.20 -7.42 -19.27
N LEU A 97 -5.95 -8.63 -18.77
CA LEU A 97 -6.93 -9.54 -18.20
C LEU A 97 -6.98 -9.37 -16.68
N HIS A 98 -8.19 -9.30 -16.16
CA HIS A 98 -8.49 -9.07 -14.75
C HIS A 98 -9.32 -10.23 -14.20
N VAL A 99 -9.07 -10.63 -12.95
CA VAL A 99 -10.02 -11.48 -12.22
C VAL A 99 -11.26 -10.66 -11.85
N ALA A 100 -12.40 -11.31 -11.70
CA ALA A 100 -13.67 -10.64 -11.41
C ALA A 100 -13.65 -9.76 -10.15
N GLN A 101 -12.77 -10.08 -9.19
CA GLN A 101 -12.59 -9.34 -7.93
C GLN A 101 -11.51 -8.25 -8.02
N CYS A 102 -11.01 -7.93 -9.22
CA CYS A 102 -9.98 -6.92 -9.39
C CYS A 102 -10.54 -5.52 -9.07
N PRO A 103 -9.90 -4.75 -8.16
CA PRO A 103 -10.38 -3.42 -7.78
C PRO A 103 -10.45 -2.40 -8.93
N LEU A 104 -9.76 -2.66 -10.04
CA LEU A 104 -9.83 -1.83 -11.25
C LEU A 104 -11.17 -1.99 -12.00
N LEU A 105 -11.96 -3.01 -11.67
CA LEU A 105 -13.28 -3.27 -12.26
C LEU A 105 -14.43 -2.67 -11.44
N ASP A 106 -14.14 -2.06 -10.29
CA ASP A 106 -15.17 -1.46 -9.43
C ASP A 106 -15.82 -0.25 -10.12
N GLY A 107 -17.15 -0.25 -10.18
CA GLY A 107 -17.93 0.81 -10.83
C GLY A 107 -17.86 0.82 -12.36
N ARG A 108 -17.13 -0.09 -13.01
CA ARG A 108 -17.10 -0.24 -14.47
C ARG A 108 -18.29 -1.08 -14.94
N THR A 109 -19.06 -0.53 -15.87
CA THR A 109 -20.22 -1.19 -16.51
C THR A 109 -19.92 -1.67 -17.92
N ASP A 110 -18.81 -1.25 -18.50
CA ASP A 110 -18.38 -1.52 -19.88
C ASP A 110 -17.49 -2.77 -19.99
N LEU A 111 -17.51 -3.66 -18.99
CA LEU A 111 -16.62 -4.82 -18.95
C LEU A 111 -17.00 -5.88 -19.98
N LEU A 112 -15.98 -6.45 -20.62
CA LEU A 112 -16.12 -7.54 -21.58
C LEU A 112 -15.55 -8.83 -20.96
N PRO A 113 -16.16 -10.00 -21.22
CA PRO A 113 -15.54 -11.27 -20.85
C PRO A 113 -14.20 -11.45 -21.56
N ALA A 114 -13.32 -12.27 -20.97
CA ALA A 114 -12.08 -12.66 -21.62
C ALA A 114 -12.38 -13.29 -23.00
N PRO A 115 -11.56 -12.98 -24.03
CA PRO A 115 -11.72 -13.59 -25.34
C PRO A 115 -11.41 -15.08 -25.25
N GLU A 116 -12.12 -15.88 -26.06
CA GLU A 116 -11.84 -17.30 -26.23
C GLU A 116 -10.37 -17.52 -26.67
N PRO A 117 -9.69 -18.56 -26.17
CA PRO A 117 -8.31 -18.86 -26.54
C PRO A 117 -8.23 -19.09 -28.07
N GLY A 118 -7.55 -18.19 -28.77
CA GLY A 118 -7.38 -18.24 -30.23
C GLY A 118 -8.10 -17.14 -31.03
N GLY A 119 -8.86 -16.25 -30.38
CA GLY A 119 -9.44 -15.07 -31.04
C GLY A 119 -8.42 -13.95 -31.32
N GLU A 120 -8.71 -13.09 -32.31
CA GLU A 120 -7.91 -11.93 -32.72
C GLU A 120 -7.89 -10.77 -31.68
N ALA A 121 -7.78 -11.11 -30.39
CA ALA A 121 -7.45 -10.13 -29.36
C ALA A 121 -5.93 -10.13 -29.18
N GLY A 122 -5.27 -9.05 -29.62
CA GLY A 122 -3.83 -8.86 -29.41
C GLY A 122 -3.43 -9.22 -27.98
N ALA A 123 -2.33 -9.95 -27.83
CA ALA A 123 -1.92 -10.68 -26.62
C ALA A 123 -2.21 -9.92 -25.31
N LEU A 124 -3.40 -10.15 -24.74
CA LEU A 124 -3.79 -9.55 -23.48
C LEU A 124 -2.92 -10.14 -22.37
N ARG A 125 -2.31 -9.26 -21.58
CA ARG A 125 -1.42 -9.68 -20.49
C ARG A 125 -2.22 -9.85 -19.20
N PRO A 126 -1.88 -10.79 -18.32
CA PRO A 126 -2.47 -10.80 -16.98
C PRO A 126 -2.16 -9.47 -16.28
N CYS A 127 -3.16 -8.88 -15.64
CA CYS A 127 -3.00 -7.66 -14.86
C CYS A 127 -1.98 -7.92 -13.71
N PRO A 128 -0.95 -7.07 -13.53
CA PRO A 128 0.05 -7.26 -12.48
C PRO A 128 -0.54 -7.30 -11.07
N LEU A 129 -1.61 -6.53 -10.83
CA LEU A 129 -2.32 -6.52 -9.55
C LEU A 129 -3.10 -7.81 -9.29
N CYS A 130 -3.64 -8.43 -10.34
CA CYS A 130 -4.37 -9.68 -10.21
C CYS A 130 -3.41 -10.85 -9.97
N ARG A 131 -2.25 -10.87 -10.64
CA ARG A 131 -1.22 -11.89 -10.40
C ARG A 131 -0.67 -11.83 -8.98
N ALA A 132 -0.56 -10.64 -8.39
CA ALA A 132 -0.11 -10.46 -7.02
C ALA A 132 -1.16 -10.81 -5.96
N GLY A 133 -2.43 -10.98 -6.35
CA GLY A 133 -3.55 -11.27 -5.44
C GLY A 133 -4.09 -12.70 -5.51
N VAL A 134 -3.44 -13.58 -6.26
CA VAL A 134 -3.70 -15.03 -6.25
C VAL A 134 -2.57 -15.66 -5.43
N GLU A 135 -2.71 -15.63 -4.11
CA GLU A 135 -1.93 -16.44 -3.18
C GLU A 135 -2.87 -17.53 -2.66
N ASP A 136 -2.39 -18.78 -2.64
CA ASP A 136 -3.10 -20.02 -2.28
C ASP A 136 -3.70 -20.01 -0.86
#